data_AF-A0A166GJI4-F1
#
_entry.id   AF-A0A166GJI4-F1
#
_cell.length_a   1.000
_cell.length_b   1.000
_cell.length_c   1.000
_cell.angle_alpha   90.00
_cell.angle_beta   90.00
_cell.angle_gamma   90.00
#
_symmetry.space_group_name_H-M   'P 1'
#
loop_
_entity.id
_entity.type
_entity.pdbx_description
1 polymer ?
#
loop_
_entity_poly.entity_id
_entity_poly.type
_entity_poly.pdbx_seq_one_letter_code
_entity_poly.pdbx_strand_id
1 'polypeptide(L)'
;MYTGHPSLKQVIQNYEALHRASHTLFMPGHQIDMILNIRNPLDRYRAIELRNEQMLKAVDYENRIGEVTLKLIYGGTPLTAYLSYTIKQAKLHFKHFVGYVGNEQYQLDQFIKIIGHQLPHAMVPKKNRVIFPAFFV
;
A
#
# COMPACT_ATOMS: atom_id res chain seq x y z
N MET A 1 1.90 10.59 19.07
CA MET A 1 1.02 11.66 18.54
C MET A 1 1.35 11.87 17.07
N TYR A 2 0.52 11.37 16.14
CA TYR A 2 0.60 11.69 14.71
C TYR A 2 -0.59 12.59 14.38
N THR A 3 -0.41 13.90 14.48
CA THR A 3 -1.48 14.90 14.24
C THR A 3 -1.38 15.58 12.87
N GLY A 4 -0.58 15.05 11.94
CA GLY A 4 -0.45 15.57 10.59
C GLY A 4 -0.99 14.60 9.55
N HIS A 5 -2.02 14.99 8.81
CA HIS A 5 -2.38 14.32 7.56
C HIS A 5 -1.13 14.26 6.66
N PRO A 6 -0.67 13.07 6.23
CA PRO A 6 0.54 12.96 5.42
C PRO A 6 0.30 13.54 4.04
N SER A 7 1.36 13.96 3.37
CA SER A 7 1.27 14.34 1.97
C SER A 7 1.28 13.11 1.05
N LEU A 8 0.85 13.26 -0.20
CA LEU A 8 0.88 12.19 -1.19
C LEU A 8 2.30 11.67 -1.41
N LYS A 9 3.27 12.59 -1.50
CA LYS A 9 4.70 12.25 -1.56
C LYS A 9 5.16 11.40 -0.38
N GLN A 10 4.81 11.76 0.86
CA GLN A 10 5.22 11.00 2.05
C GLN A 10 4.67 9.57 2.04
N VAL A 11 3.40 9.42 1.65
CA VAL A 11 2.78 8.10 1.51
C VAL A 11 3.49 7.28 0.44
N ILE A 12 3.67 7.83 -0.77
CA ILE A 12 4.35 7.13 -1.87
C ILE A 12 5.76 6.69 -1.46
N GLN A 13 6.53 7.55 -0.80
CA GLN A 13 7.89 7.24 -0.36
C GLN A 13 7.94 6.09 0.65
N ASN A 14 7.04 6.09 1.64
CA ASN A 14 6.97 5.01 2.64
C ASN A 14 6.66 3.65 1.98
N TYR A 15 5.72 3.65 1.05
CA TYR A 15 5.32 2.43 0.36
C TYR A 15 6.38 1.98 -0.66
N GLU A 16 7.03 2.89 -1.37
CA GLU A 16 8.19 2.56 -2.22
C GLU A 16 9.32 1.89 -1.43
N ALA A 17 9.62 2.38 -0.22
CA ALA A 17 10.58 1.76 0.68
C ALA A 17 10.16 0.34 1.08
N LEU A 18 8.88 0.13 1.42
CA LEU A 18 8.32 -1.18 1.73
C LEU A 18 8.48 -2.17 0.56
N HIS A 19 8.17 -1.73 -0.66
CA HIS A 19 8.34 -2.55 -1.86
C HIS A 19 9.80 -2.91 -2.11
N ARG A 20 10.71 -1.94 -2.07
CA ARG A 20 12.16 -2.20 -2.20
C ARG A 20 12.67 -3.17 -1.14
N ALA A 21 12.26 -3.00 0.12
CA ALA A 21 12.61 -3.93 1.19
C ALA A 21 12.09 -5.34 0.89
N SER A 22 10.83 -5.46 0.44
CA SER A 22 10.24 -6.74 0.10
C SER A 22 10.97 -7.43 -1.06
N HIS A 23 11.32 -6.70 -2.12
CA HIS A 23 12.04 -7.23 -3.27
C HIS A 23 13.49 -7.59 -2.95
N THR A 24 14.08 -6.94 -1.96
CA THR A 24 15.43 -7.25 -1.48
C THR A 24 15.45 -8.51 -0.63
N LEU A 25 14.44 -8.70 0.22
CA LEU A 25 14.44 -9.75 1.24
C LEU A 25 13.75 -11.04 0.80
N PHE A 26 12.67 -10.97 -0.01
CA PHE A 26 11.85 -12.15 -0.36
C PHE A 26 12.12 -12.67 -1.76
N MET A 27 11.94 -13.98 -1.93
CA MET A 27 12.01 -14.61 -3.25
C MET A 27 10.96 -14.03 -4.22
N PRO A 28 11.20 -14.06 -5.54
CA PRO A 28 10.19 -13.71 -6.53
C PRO A 28 8.88 -14.47 -6.28
N GLY A 29 7.75 -13.78 -6.42
CA GLY A 29 6.44 -14.33 -6.09
C GLY A 29 6.03 -14.22 -4.62
N HIS A 30 6.93 -13.86 -3.71
CA HIS A 30 6.65 -13.61 -2.28
C HIS A 30 6.89 -12.15 -1.87
N GLN A 31 6.84 -11.24 -2.84
CA GLN A 31 7.14 -9.83 -2.70
C GLN A 31 5.85 -9.00 -2.60
N ILE A 32 5.95 -7.76 -2.12
CA ILE A 32 4.79 -6.88 -1.98
C ILE A 32 4.71 -5.98 -3.20
N ASP A 33 3.64 -6.11 -3.97
CA ASP A 33 3.29 -5.23 -5.08
C ASP A 33 2.31 -4.15 -4.64
N MET A 34 2.38 -3.00 -5.28
CA MET A 34 1.59 -1.83 -4.91
C MET A 34 1.00 -1.16 -6.13
N ILE A 35 -0.25 -0.76 -6.02
CA ILE A 35 -0.98 -0.07 -7.09
C ILE A 35 -1.63 1.17 -6.49
N LEU A 36 -1.25 2.34 -6.99
CA LEU A 36 -1.85 3.61 -6.65
C LEU A 36 -2.86 4.00 -7.72
N ASN A 37 -4.11 4.18 -7.31
CA ASN A 37 -5.17 4.69 -8.15
C ASN A 37 -5.51 6.13 -7.74
N ILE A 38 -5.44 7.07 -8.67
CA ILE A 38 -5.79 8.47 -8.44
C ILE A 38 -6.98 8.82 -9.32
N ARG A 39 -8.05 9.29 -8.68
CA ARG A 39 -9.25 9.77 -9.36
C ARG A 39 -9.43 11.25 -9.08
N ASN A 40 -9.31 12.07 -10.11
CA ASN A 40 -9.72 13.46 -10.04
C ASN A 40 -11.25 13.54 -10.25
N PRO A 41 -12.05 14.04 -9.29
CA PRO A 41 -13.49 14.17 -9.44
C PRO A 41 -13.90 15.11 -10.59
N LEU A 42 -13.02 16.02 -11.01
CA LEU A 42 -13.26 16.94 -12.12
C LEU A 42 -12.89 16.35 -13.49
N ASP A 43 -12.16 15.25 -13.53
CA ASP A 43 -11.70 14.62 -14.75
C ASP A 43 -12.51 13.36 -15.03
N ARG A 44 -13.34 13.39 -16.08
CA ARG A 44 -14.28 12.30 -16.41
C ARG A 44 -13.58 11.10 -17.07
N TYR A 45 -12.32 11.24 -17.48
CA TYR A 45 -11.78 10.42 -18.56
C TYR A 45 -11.00 9.16 -18.17
N ARG A 46 -10.57 8.97 -16.91
CA ARG A 46 -10.24 7.67 -16.26
C ARG A 46 -9.44 7.89 -14.97
N ALA A 47 -9.51 6.94 -14.05
CA ALA A 47 -8.57 6.88 -12.94
C ALA A 47 -7.15 6.62 -13.47
N ILE A 48 -6.16 7.28 -12.87
CA ILE A 48 -4.74 7.05 -13.17
C ILE A 48 -4.29 5.89 -12.28
N GLU A 49 -3.90 4.78 -12.90
CA GLU A 49 -3.31 3.63 -12.22
C GLU A 49 -1.79 3.67 -12.39
N LEU A 50 -1.06 3.66 -11.28
CA LEU A 50 0.40 3.63 -11.25
C LEU A 50 0.86 2.47 -10.37
N ARG A 51 1.86 1.71 -10.82
CA ARG A 51 2.35 0.53 -10.10
C ARG A 51 3.77 0.74 -9.57
N ASN A 52 4.02 0.29 -8.35
CA ASN A 52 5.35 0.22 -7.75
C ASN A 52 6.13 1.55 -7.90
N GLU A 53 7.30 1.54 -8.53
CA GLU A 53 8.14 2.73 -8.71
C GLU A 53 7.48 3.82 -9.57
N GLN A 54 6.51 3.47 -10.43
CA GLN A 54 5.78 4.45 -11.23
C GLN A 54 4.93 5.40 -10.36
N MET A 55 4.63 5.00 -9.13
CA MET A 55 3.91 5.85 -8.17
C MET A 55 4.65 7.16 -7.89
N LEU A 56 5.98 7.24 -8.06
CA LEU A 56 6.72 8.49 -7.90
C LEU A 56 6.24 9.60 -8.86
N LYS A 57 5.66 9.24 -10.00
CA LYS A 57 5.05 10.19 -10.95
C LYS A 57 3.76 10.83 -10.40
N ALA A 58 3.15 10.24 -9.38
CA ALA A 58 1.95 10.77 -8.76
C ALA A 58 2.19 11.99 -7.86
N VAL A 59 3.44 12.29 -7.50
CA VAL A 59 3.75 13.43 -6.63
C VAL A 59 3.26 14.75 -7.22
N ASP A 60 3.25 14.88 -8.54
CA ASP A 60 2.75 16.07 -9.25
C ASP A 60 1.23 16.28 -9.09
N TYR A 61 0.50 15.26 -8.64
CA TYR A 61 -0.95 15.32 -8.38
C TYR A 61 -1.28 15.76 -6.95
N GLU A 62 -0.28 15.96 -6.08
CA GLU A 62 -0.46 16.31 -4.67
C GLU A 62 -1.30 17.59 -4.50
N ASN A 63 -1.17 18.57 -5.40
CA ASN A 63 -1.90 19.83 -5.31
C ASN A 63 -3.35 19.77 -5.84
N ARG A 64 -3.83 18.62 -6.32
CA ARG A 64 -5.18 18.47 -6.89
C ARG A 64 -6.14 17.85 -5.89
N ILE A 65 -7.40 18.31 -5.90
CA ILE A 65 -8.48 17.64 -5.15
C ILE A 65 -8.76 16.29 -5.84
N GLY A 66 -8.85 15.21 -5.07
CA GLY A 66 -8.92 13.86 -5.63
C GLY A 66 -9.20 12.77 -4.61
N GLU A 67 -9.61 11.60 -5.08
CA GLU A 67 -9.57 10.36 -4.31
C GLU A 67 -8.33 9.56 -4.71
N VAL A 68 -7.66 8.99 -3.71
CA VAL A 68 -6.49 8.14 -3.89
C VAL A 68 -6.74 6.81 -3.21
N THR A 69 -6.58 5.72 -3.93
CA THR A 69 -6.62 4.38 -3.35
C THR A 69 -5.30 3.68 -3.58
N LEU A 70 -4.64 3.30 -2.50
CA LEU A 70 -3.47 2.45 -2.53
C LEU A 70 -3.90 1.00 -2.29
N LYS A 71 -3.53 0.11 -3.21
CA LYS A 71 -3.70 -1.33 -3.09
C LYS A 71 -2.35 -1.97 -2.82
N LEU A 72 -2.27 -2.81 -1.79
CA LEU A 72 -1.12 -3.65 -1.47
C LEU A 72 -1.49 -5.10 -1.79
N ILE A 73 -0.64 -5.78 -2.55
CA ILE A 73 -0.78 -7.21 -2.89
C ILE A 73 0.41 -7.92 -2.28
N TYR A 74 0.15 -8.86 -1.38
CA TYR A 74 1.19 -9.66 -0.75
C TYR A 74 1.38 -10.94 -1.58
N GLY A 75 2.42 -10.97 -2.41
CA GLY A 75 2.72 -12.08 -3.30
C GLY A 75 2.80 -13.41 -2.55
N GLY A 76 2.31 -14.48 -3.20
CA GLY A 76 2.35 -15.82 -2.64
C GLY A 76 1.30 -16.05 -1.54
N THR A 77 0.41 -15.07 -1.34
CA THR A 77 -0.70 -15.14 -0.37
C THR A 77 -2.01 -14.70 -1.00
N PRO A 78 -3.14 -15.04 -0.37
CA PRO A 78 -4.44 -14.48 -0.75
C PRO A 78 -4.67 -13.08 -0.14
N LEU A 79 -3.66 -12.46 0.48
CA LEU A 79 -3.79 -11.20 1.20
C LEU A 79 -3.72 -10.00 0.26
N THR A 80 -4.70 -9.11 0.38
CA THR A 80 -4.72 -7.82 -0.32
C THR A 80 -5.23 -6.74 0.62
N ALA A 81 -4.65 -5.55 0.60
CA ALA A 81 -5.11 -4.42 1.38
C ALA A 81 -5.44 -3.22 0.49
N TYR A 82 -6.47 -2.46 0.87
CA TYR A 82 -6.88 -1.23 0.21
C TYR A 82 -6.92 -0.11 1.25
N LEU A 83 -6.18 0.97 0.98
CA LEU A 83 -6.18 2.19 1.76
C LEU A 83 -6.71 3.32 0.89
N SER A 84 -7.83 3.91 1.30
CA SER A 84 -8.44 5.00 0.56
C SER A 84 -8.26 6.32 1.29
N TYR A 85 -7.93 7.35 0.52
CA TYR A 85 -7.68 8.71 0.98
C TYR A 85 -8.42 9.72 0.10
N THR A 86 -8.64 10.91 0.66
CA THR A 86 -9.06 12.10 -0.08
C THR A 86 -7.96 13.14 0.01
N ILE A 87 -7.55 13.69 -1.13
CA ILE A 87 -6.63 14.83 -1.17
C ILE A 87 -7.44 16.10 -0.94
N LYS A 88 -7.11 16.83 0.13
CA LYS A 88 -7.60 18.19 0.40
C LYS A 88 -6.42 19.07 0.77
N GLN A 89 -6.28 20.22 0.11
CA GLN A 89 -5.20 21.19 0.40
C GLN A 89 -3.80 20.54 0.46
N ALA A 90 -3.45 19.71 -0.53
CA ALA A 90 -2.19 18.96 -0.59
C ALA A 90 -1.93 17.95 0.54
N LYS A 91 -2.95 17.61 1.32
CA LYS A 91 -2.89 16.62 2.40
C LYS A 91 -3.81 15.45 2.13
N LEU A 92 -3.38 14.25 2.51
CA LEU A 92 -4.17 13.03 2.45
C LEU A 92 -4.96 12.85 3.74
N HIS A 93 -6.29 12.88 3.59
CA HIS A 93 -7.22 12.53 4.65
C HIS A 93 -7.63 11.07 4.46
N PHE A 94 -7.30 10.22 5.43
CA PHE A 94 -7.71 8.82 5.42
C PHE A 94 -9.24 8.73 5.39
N LYS A 95 -9.77 7.91 4.47
CA LYS A 95 -11.20 7.68 4.28
C LYS A 95 -11.61 6.36 4.92
N HIS A 96 -10.98 5.27 4.51
CA HIS A 96 -11.23 3.94 5.06
C HIS A 96 -10.14 2.94 4.65
N PHE A 97 -10.14 1.82 5.34
CA PHE A 97 -9.31 0.66 5.06
C PHE A 97 -10.20 -0.55 4.76
N VAL A 98 -9.79 -1.39 3.81
CA VAL A 98 -10.37 -2.73 3.63
C VAL A 98 -9.25 -3.73 3.36
N GLY A 99 -9.20 -4.80 4.16
CA GLY A 99 -8.35 -5.94 3.92
C GLY A 99 -9.13 -7.10 3.32
N TYR A 100 -8.47 -7.92 2.50
CA TYR A 100 -9.03 -9.14 1.95
C TYR A 100 -8.12 -10.33 2.22
N VAL A 101 -8.72 -11.45 2.61
CA VAL A 101 -8.08 -12.77 2.64
C VAL A 101 -8.86 -13.63 1.65
N GLY A 102 -8.36 -13.73 0.43
CA GLY A 102 -9.08 -14.33 -0.68
C GLY A 102 -10.32 -13.50 -1.00
N ASN A 103 -11.51 -14.07 -0.77
CA ASN A 103 -12.78 -13.39 -1.02
C ASN A 103 -13.39 -12.75 0.24
N GLU A 104 -12.81 -12.99 1.41
CA GLU A 104 -13.33 -12.50 2.68
C GLU A 104 -12.78 -11.12 3.02
N GLN A 105 -13.65 -10.23 3.48
CA GLN A 105 -13.33 -8.83 3.78
C GLN A 105 -13.13 -8.62 5.29
N TYR A 106 -12.09 -7.87 5.65
CA TYR A 106 -11.69 -7.60 7.03
C TYR A 106 -11.46 -6.11 7.28
N GLN A 107 -11.82 -5.65 8.48
CA GLN A 107 -11.49 -4.32 8.98
C GLN A 107 -10.03 -4.25 9.42
N LEU A 108 -9.49 -3.03 9.59
CA LEU A 108 -8.06 -2.79 9.85
C LEU A 108 -7.49 -3.63 10.99
N ASP A 109 -8.10 -3.56 12.18
CA ASP A 109 -7.56 -4.24 13.37
C ASP A 109 -7.57 -5.77 13.24
N GLN A 110 -8.59 -6.32 12.58
CA GLN A 110 -8.69 -7.76 12.32
C GLN A 110 -7.66 -8.18 11.27
N PHE A 111 -7.52 -7.38 10.22
CA PHE A 111 -6.58 -7.66 9.15
C PHE A 111 -5.13 -7.58 9.61
N ILE A 112 -4.77 -6.61 10.46
CA ILE A 112 -3.43 -6.51 11.07
C ILE A 112 -3.10 -7.78 11.87
N LYS A 113 -4.06 -8.31 12.65
CA LYS A 113 -3.87 -9.57 13.39
C LYS A 113 -3.63 -10.75 12.44
N ILE A 114 -4.40 -10.82 11.35
CA ILE A 114 -4.27 -11.87 10.34
C ILE A 114 -2.91 -11.78 9.65
N ILE A 115 -2.50 -10.59 9.19
CA ILE A 115 -1.19 -10.37 8.59
C ILE A 115 -0.09 -10.76 9.57
N GLY A 116 -0.15 -10.28 10.82
CA GLY A 116 0.87 -10.57 11.82
C GLY A 116 1.09 -12.07 12.04
N HIS A 117 0.04 -12.88 11.88
CA HIS A 117 0.13 -14.33 11.98
C HIS A 117 0.50 -15.02 10.65
N GLN A 118 -0.05 -14.59 9.50
CA GLN A 118 0.10 -15.30 8.23
C GLN A 118 1.35 -14.88 7.45
N LEU A 119 1.70 -13.59 7.51
CA LEU A 119 2.79 -13.02 6.73
C LEU A 119 4.15 -13.69 7.01
N PRO A 120 4.54 -14.02 8.27
CA PRO A 120 5.80 -14.73 8.54
C PRO A 120 5.93 -16.07 7.83
N HIS A 121 4.82 -16.80 7.65
CA HIS A 121 4.82 -18.12 7.03
C HIS A 121 4.82 -18.05 5.50
N ALA A 122 4.24 -16.98 4.96
CA ALA A 122 4.16 -16.75 3.53
C ALA A 122 5.42 -16.08 2.95
N MET A 123 6.15 -15.34 3.78
CA MET A 123 7.33 -14.61 3.37
C MET A 123 8.54 -15.53 3.29
N VAL A 124 8.85 -16.02 2.08
CA VAL A 124 10.01 -16.87 1.89
C VAL A 124 11.27 -16.00 1.66
N PRO A 125 12.23 -15.99 2.59
CA PRO A 125 13.44 -15.19 2.46
C PRO A 125 14.30 -15.68 1.30
N LYS A 126 15.00 -14.75 0.64
CA LYS A 126 16.15 -15.12 -0.21
C LYS A 126 17.23 -15.76 0.66
N LYS A 127 18.06 -16.62 0.04
CA LYS A 127 19.16 -17.33 0.72
C LYS A 127 20.01 -16.36 1.57
N ASN A 128 20.33 -16.75 2.81
CA ASN A 128 21.13 -16.00 3.78
C ASN A 128 20.52 -14.65 4.23
N ARG A 129 19.19 -14.49 4.24
CA ARG A 129 18.51 -13.32 4.81
C ARG A 129 17.75 -13.70 6.07
N VAL A 130 17.88 -12.89 7.13
CA VAL A 130 17.05 -12.96 8.34
C VAL A 130 16.01 -11.85 8.24
N ILE A 131 14.76 -12.16 8.56
CA ILE A 131 13.63 -11.24 8.41
C ILE A 131 12.88 -11.18 9.72
N PHE A 132 12.61 -9.97 10.19
CA PHE A 132 11.75 -9.71 11.33
C PHE A 132 10.38 -9.26 10.79
N PRO A 133 9.34 -10.11 10.83
CA PRO A 133 8.06 -9.86 10.14
C PRO A 133 7.34 -8.59 10.60
N ALA A 134 7.60 -8.13 11.82
CA ALA A 134 7.03 -6.91 12.38
C ALA A 134 7.32 -5.64 11.56
N PHE A 135 8.34 -5.65 10.68
CA PHE A 135 8.64 -4.50 9.80
C PHE A 135 7.75 -4.41 8.56
N PHE A 136 6.87 -5.39 8.31
CA PHE A 136 6.05 -5.48 7.10
C PHE A 136 4.54 -5.41 7.37
N VAL A 137 4.15 -5.15 8.63
CA VAL A 137 2.76 -5.00 9.09
C VAL A 137 2.38 -3.53 9.18
#